data_AF-A0A3B0Z1W5-F1
#
_entry.id   AF-A0A3B0Z1W5-F1
#
_cell.length_a   1.000
_cell.length_b   1.000
_cell.length_c   1.000
_cell.angle_alpha   90.00
_cell.angle_beta   90.00
_cell.angle_gamma   90.00
#
_symmetry.space_group_name_H-M   'P 1'
#
loop_
_entity.id
_entity.type
_entity.pdbx_description
1 polymer ?
#
loop_
_entity_poly.entity_id
_entity_poly.type
_entity_poly.pdbx_seq_one_letter_code
_entity_poly.pdbx_strand_id
1 'polypeptide(L)'
;MSESWDKNKSNDSWALPEGMDPMKVMQVASGYWHSCALHAANRLDIFNRLDGTPKTLDELTAATGADRRCLGGLLSALVAIDFLARDGDTFSNNQFGQTFLTNSSQFYQGGIVYMFENWYEAWGGLYNTVMTGKPSALMHQEYSDQETRDYMMGMHNRALSQSDVLTGMVDLTGKKQLMDVGCGPATFSVKFCERYDGLNAVAMDRAQNLEIAQEIVNQFNMQDRVELRPGDYNADSLGDSNDAMLLSSMTNQ
;
A
#
# COMPACT_ATOMS: atom_id res chain seq x y z
N MET A 1 11.88 -20.40 66.67
CA MET A 1 11.94 -19.20 65.82
C MET A 1 11.70 -19.66 64.39
N SER A 2 10.59 -20.31 64.05
CA SER A 2 9.18 -19.86 64.08
C SER A 2 8.96 -18.56 63.31
N GLU A 3 8.16 -18.70 62.25
CA GLU A 3 7.22 -17.70 61.74
C GLU A 3 7.78 -16.47 61.05
N SER A 4 8.00 -16.59 59.72
CA SER A 4 7.47 -15.62 58.73
C SER A 4 7.81 -16.06 57.29
N TRP A 5 7.40 -17.27 56.90
CA TRP A 5 7.02 -17.45 55.49
C TRP A 5 5.55 -17.09 55.44
N ASP A 6 5.32 -15.78 55.31
CA ASP A 6 4.01 -15.18 55.47
C ASP A 6 3.02 -15.83 54.52
N LYS A 7 1.97 -16.37 55.11
CA LYS A 7 0.81 -16.95 54.45
C LYS A 7 -0.01 -15.81 53.85
N ASN A 8 0.45 -15.29 52.74
CA ASN A 8 -0.40 -14.61 51.77
C ASN A 8 -0.17 -15.24 50.40
N LYS A 9 -0.49 -16.54 50.31
CA LYS A 9 -0.81 -17.17 49.02
C LYS A 9 -2.16 -16.63 48.56
N SER A 10 -2.19 -15.37 48.15
CA SER A 10 -3.27 -14.85 47.34
C SER A 10 -3.18 -15.57 45.99
N ASN A 11 -4.04 -16.56 45.76
CA ASN A 11 -4.64 -16.92 44.48
C ASN A 11 -3.82 -16.80 43.16
N ASP A 12 -2.50 -16.94 43.17
CA ASP A 12 -1.64 -16.78 41.98
C ASP A 12 -1.68 -18.05 41.13
N SER A 13 -2.82 -18.20 40.46
CA SER A 13 -2.99 -19.09 39.34
C SER A 13 -2.07 -18.62 38.20
N TRP A 14 -1.10 -19.44 37.81
CA TRP A 14 -0.36 -19.31 36.55
C TRP A 14 -1.24 -19.60 35.32
N ALA A 15 -2.52 -19.91 35.51
CA ALA A 15 -3.46 -20.05 34.41
C ALA A 15 -3.76 -18.67 33.82
N LEU A 16 -3.77 -18.60 32.49
CA LEU A 16 -4.17 -17.42 31.75
C LEU A 16 -5.62 -17.05 32.12
N PRO A 17 -5.96 -15.75 32.24
CA PRO A 17 -7.35 -15.35 32.41
C PRO A 17 -8.21 -15.86 31.25
N GLU A 18 -9.44 -16.25 31.55
CA GLU A 18 -10.36 -16.81 30.55
C GLU A 18 -10.59 -15.82 29.40
N GLY A 19 -10.52 -16.31 28.16
CA GLY A 19 -10.69 -15.49 26.95
C GLY A 19 -9.49 -14.62 26.55
N MET A 20 -8.36 -14.68 27.27
CA MET A 20 -7.15 -13.94 26.91
C MET A 20 -6.23 -14.75 26.01
N ASP A 21 -5.89 -14.19 24.84
CA ASP A 21 -4.89 -14.77 23.93
C ASP A 21 -3.54 -14.06 24.09
N PRO A 22 -2.53 -14.68 24.74
CA PRO A 22 -1.20 -14.09 24.85
C PRO A 22 -0.49 -13.98 23.50
N MET A 23 -0.91 -14.74 22.48
CA MET A 23 -0.31 -14.70 21.15
C MET A 23 -0.50 -13.36 20.46
N LYS A 24 -1.51 -12.58 20.84
CA LYS A 24 -1.71 -11.22 20.32
C LYS A 24 -0.46 -10.34 20.53
N VAL A 25 0.21 -10.46 21.68
CA VAL A 25 1.43 -9.68 21.94
C VAL A 25 2.54 -10.09 20.99
N MET A 26 2.77 -11.40 20.85
CA MET A 26 3.82 -11.92 19.96
C MET A 26 3.54 -11.57 18.50
N GLN A 27 2.30 -11.77 18.03
CA GLN A 27 1.86 -11.46 16.66
C GLN A 27 2.08 -9.98 16.31
N VAL A 28 1.71 -9.06 17.19
CA VAL A 28 1.89 -7.61 16.95
C VAL A 28 3.36 -7.23 17.06
N ALA A 29 4.07 -7.70 18.09
CA ALA A 29 5.48 -7.37 18.31
C ALA A 29 6.39 -7.89 17.18
N SER A 30 6.03 -9.01 16.53
CA SER A 30 6.78 -9.60 15.43
C SER A 30 6.22 -9.28 14.05
N GLY A 31 5.13 -8.51 13.93
CA GLY A 31 4.42 -8.30 12.67
C GLY A 31 5.31 -7.73 11.55
N TYR A 32 6.32 -6.93 11.94
CA TYR A 32 7.27 -6.35 11.01
C TYR A 32 8.16 -7.37 10.28
N TRP A 33 8.30 -8.61 10.79
CA TRP A 33 9.09 -9.64 10.12
C TRP A 33 8.55 -9.97 8.72
N HIS A 34 7.23 -10.06 8.58
CA HIS A 34 6.59 -10.30 7.29
C HIS A 34 6.80 -9.11 6.35
N SER A 35 6.67 -7.88 6.86
CA SER A 35 6.93 -6.67 6.10
C SER A 35 8.36 -6.63 5.58
N CYS A 36 9.35 -6.87 6.44
CA CYS A 36 10.76 -6.88 6.06
C CYS A 36 11.08 -7.96 5.01
N ALA A 37 10.45 -9.14 5.10
CA ALA A 37 10.60 -10.18 4.08
C ALA A 37 10.05 -9.72 2.72
N LEU A 38 8.85 -9.13 2.69
CA LEU A 38 8.25 -8.62 1.46
C LEU A 38 9.07 -7.47 0.85
N HIS A 39 9.52 -6.53 1.69
CA HIS A 39 10.39 -5.42 1.32
C HIS A 39 11.70 -5.90 0.67
N ALA A 40 12.40 -6.84 1.33
CA ALA A 40 13.63 -7.41 0.79
C ALA A 40 13.41 -8.15 -0.54
N ALA A 41 12.31 -8.89 -0.67
CA ALA A 41 11.95 -9.58 -1.91
C ALA A 41 11.67 -8.62 -3.06
N ASN A 42 11.00 -7.49 -2.77
CA ASN A 42 10.72 -6.43 -3.73
C ASN A 42 12.01 -5.76 -4.20
N ARG A 43 12.94 -5.41 -3.28
CA ARG A 43 14.26 -4.86 -3.63
C ARG A 43 15.13 -5.79 -4.48
N LEU A 44 15.02 -7.10 -4.24
CA LEU A 44 15.74 -8.13 -5.00
C LEU A 44 15.04 -8.48 -6.32
N ASP A 45 13.88 -7.88 -6.59
CA ASP A 45 13.07 -8.11 -7.79
C ASP A 45 12.65 -9.59 -7.95
N ILE A 46 12.40 -10.29 -6.84
CA ILE A 46 12.16 -11.75 -6.84
C ILE A 46 10.94 -12.12 -7.67
N PHE A 47 9.83 -11.38 -7.52
CA PHE A 47 8.57 -11.70 -8.16
C PHE A 47 8.65 -11.55 -9.69
N ASN A 48 9.28 -10.50 -10.19
CA ASN A 48 9.50 -10.30 -11.63
C ASN A 48 10.49 -11.32 -12.20
N ARG A 49 11.52 -11.70 -11.44
CA ARG A 49 12.44 -12.79 -11.84
C ARG A 49 11.74 -14.14 -11.96
N LEU A 50 10.63 -14.35 -11.26
CA LEU A 50 9.81 -15.55 -11.29
C LEU A 50 8.58 -15.42 -12.21
N ASP A 51 8.44 -14.31 -12.94
CA ASP A 51 7.28 -14.03 -13.77
C ASP A 51 7.15 -15.06 -14.91
N GLY A 52 6.09 -15.88 -14.84
CA GLY A 52 5.79 -16.92 -15.81
C GLY A 52 6.76 -18.11 -15.87
N THR A 53 7.87 -18.09 -15.12
CA THR A 53 8.91 -19.13 -15.17
C THR A 53 9.46 -19.46 -13.78
N PRO A 54 9.23 -20.69 -13.26
CA PRO A 54 9.86 -21.16 -12.03
C PRO A 54 11.39 -21.19 -12.14
N LYS A 55 12.09 -20.93 -11.03
CA LYS A 55 13.56 -20.93 -10.96
C LYS A 55 14.07 -21.64 -9.74
N THR A 56 15.21 -22.30 -9.87
CA THR A 56 15.95 -22.89 -8.75
C THR A 56 16.55 -21.82 -7.84
N LEU A 57 16.89 -22.18 -6.60
CA LEU A 57 17.62 -21.30 -5.69
C LEU A 57 18.96 -20.84 -6.28
N ASP A 58 19.66 -21.72 -7.01
CA ASP A 58 20.95 -21.39 -7.63
C ASP A 58 20.80 -20.35 -8.75
N GLU A 59 19.76 -20.46 -9.58
CA GLU A 59 19.45 -19.47 -10.61
C GLU A 59 19.10 -18.11 -10.00
N LEU A 60 18.29 -18.08 -8.95
CA LEU A 60 17.93 -16.84 -8.25
C LEU A 60 19.15 -16.22 -7.54
N THR A 61 20.01 -17.04 -6.95
CA THR A 61 21.27 -16.60 -6.32
C THR A 61 22.17 -15.95 -7.36
N ALA A 62 22.36 -16.61 -8.52
CA ALA A 62 23.17 -16.06 -9.61
C ALA A 62 22.58 -14.75 -10.17
N ALA A 63 21.26 -14.67 -10.30
CA ALA A 63 20.58 -13.52 -10.88
C ALA A 63 20.54 -12.29 -9.94
N THR A 64 20.55 -12.50 -8.63
CA THR A 64 20.50 -11.45 -7.61
C THR A 64 21.87 -11.09 -7.04
N GLY A 65 22.84 -12.00 -7.11
CA GLY A 65 24.13 -11.87 -6.41
C GLY A 65 24.03 -12.01 -4.89
N ALA A 66 22.89 -12.44 -4.36
CA ALA A 66 22.67 -12.59 -2.93
C ALA A 66 23.42 -13.81 -2.36
N ASP A 67 23.65 -13.83 -1.04
CA ASP A 67 24.11 -15.05 -0.38
C ASP A 67 23.04 -16.15 -0.47
N ARG A 68 23.43 -17.32 -0.98
CA ARG A 68 22.53 -18.45 -1.25
C ARG A 68 21.73 -18.86 -0.02
N ARG A 69 22.35 -18.92 1.16
CA ARG A 69 21.70 -19.36 2.40
C ARG A 69 20.69 -18.32 2.86
N CYS A 70 21.07 -17.05 2.87
CA CYS A 70 20.18 -15.95 3.25
C CYS A 70 19.00 -15.83 2.27
N LEU A 71 19.25 -15.94 0.97
CA LEU A 71 18.18 -15.93 -0.04
C LEU A 71 17.24 -17.12 0.14
N GLY A 72 17.77 -18.33 0.37
CA GLY A 72 16.94 -19.50 0.64
C GLY A 72 16.03 -19.33 1.87
N GLY A 73 16.52 -18.66 2.92
CA GLY A 73 15.72 -18.29 4.10
C GLY A 73 14.61 -17.30 3.76
N LEU A 74 14.93 -16.24 3.01
CA LEU A 74 13.96 -15.26 2.56
C LEU A 74 12.85 -15.90 1.69
N LEU A 75 13.24 -16.68 0.68
CA LEU A 75 12.27 -17.36 -0.19
C LEU A 75 11.40 -18.35 0.59
N SER A 76 11.97 -19.06 1.57
CA SER A 76 11.19 -19.94 2.45
C SER A 76 10.19 -19.15 3.30
N ALA A 77 10.55 -17.96 3.77
CA ALA A 77 9.61 -17.08 4.46
C ALA A 77 8.46 -16.64 3.54
N LEU A 78 8.76 -16.23 2.30
CA LEU A 78 7.75 -15.83 1.31
C LEU A 78 6.80 -16.97 0.91
N VAL A 79 7.27 -18.22 0.92
CA VAL A 79 6.41 -19.40 0.77
C VAL A 79 5.51 -19.56 1.99
N ALA A 80 6.05 -19.39 3.20
CA ALA A 80 5.28 -19.56 4.44
C ALA A 80 4.21 -18.47 4.66
N ILE A 81 4.37 -17.29 4.07
CA ILE A 81 3.38 -16.20 4.09
C ILE A 81 2.57 -16.10 2.78
N ASP A 82 2.55 -17.17 1.98
CA ASP A 82 1.70 -17.34 0.80
C ASP A 82 1.89 -16.30 -0.33
N PHE A 83 3.13 -15.89 -0.61
CA PHE A 83 3.47 -15.12 -1.83
C PHE A 83 4.13 -15.97 -2.92
N LEU A 84 4.86 -17.03 -2.54
CA LEU A 84 5.55 -17.93 -3.47
C LEU A 84 5.06 -19.36 -3.30
N ALA A 85 5.24 -20.17 -4.33
CA ALA A 85 5.15 -21.63 -4.26
C ALA A 85 6.56 -22.23 -4.36
N ARG A 86 6.71 -23.46 -3.86
CA ARG A 86 7.97 -24.21 -3.87
C ARG A 86 7.74 -25.67 -4.20
N ASP A 87 8.55 -26.20 -5.10
CA ASP A 87 8.68 -27.63 -5.41
C ASP A 87 10.18 -28.01 -5.37
N GLY A 88 10.58 -28.77 -4.35
CA GLY A 88 11.98 -29.11 -4.13
C GLY A 88 12.86 -27.86 -3.91
N ASP A 89 13.81 -27.62 -4.81
CA ASP A 89 14.69 -26.43 -4.80
C ASP A 89 14.24 -25.35 -5.81
N THR A 90 13.06 -25.53 -6.41
CA THR A 90 12.46 -24.63 -7.40
C THR A 90 11.38 -23.78 -6.74
N PHE A 91 11.40 -22.49 -7.04
CA PHE A 91 10.44 -21.48 -6.57
C PHE A 91 9.68 -20.90 -7.75
N SER A 92 8.43 -20.51 -7.53
CA SER A 92 7.61 -19.78 -8.49
C SER A 92 6.72 -18.79 -7.79
N ASN A 93 6.22 -17.78 -8.51
CA ASN A 93 5.08 -17.03 -8.02
C ASN A 93 3.89 -17.98 -7.82
N ASN A 94 3.17 -17.83 -6.71
CA ASN A 94 1.82 -18.38 -6.63
C ASN A 94 0.83 -17.40 -7.29
N GLN A 95 -0.46 -17.72 -7.30
CA GLN A 95 -1.47 -16.84 -7.91
C GLN A 95 -1.46 -15.43 -7.32
N PHE A 96 -1.24 -15.29 -6.01
CA PHE A 96 -1.21 -13.98 -5.34
C PHE A 96 0.01 -13.17 -5.79
N GLY A 97 1.23 -13.72 -5.67
CA GLY A 97 2.46 -13.07 -6.09
C GLY A 97 2.44 -12.68 -7.57
N GLN A 98 1.92 -13.57 -8.42
CA GLN A 98 1.79 -13.33 -9.86
C GLN A 98 0.77 -12.23 -10.21
N THR A 99 -0.25 -12.04 -9.38
CA THR A 99 -1.30 -11.04 -9.65
C THR A 99 -0.89 -9.67 -9.12
N PHE A 100 -0.29 -9.59 -7.94
CA PHE A 100 -0.11 -8.32 -7.23
C PHE A 100 1.35 -7.88 -7.12
N LEU A 101 2.33 -8.70 -7.49
CA LEU A 101 3.75 -8.37 -7.28
C LEU A 101 4.61 -8.51 -8.55
N THR A 102 4.01 -8.74 -9.71
CA THR A 102 4.71 -8.67 -11.01
C THR A 102 4.30 -7.44 -11.81
N ASN A 103 5.27 -6.80 -12.46
CA ASN A 103 5.08 -5.59 -13.27
C ASN A 103 4.22 -5.86 -14.52
N SER A 104 4.17 -7.11 -14.98
CA SER A 104 3.33 -7.54 -16.11
C SER A 104 1.83 -7.54 -15.79
N SER A 105 1.46 -7.50 -14.51
CA SER A 105 0.07 -7.48 -14.08
C SER A 105 -0.48 -6.06 -14.01
N GLN A 106 -1.67 -5.85 -14.58
CA GLN A 106 -2.43 -4.61 -14.40
C GLN A 106 -2.82 -4.34 -12.93
N PHE A 107 -2.75 -5.36 -12.06
CA PHE A 107 -3.06 -5.23 -10.63
C PHE A 107 -1.81 -5.08 -9.76
N TYR A 108 -0.65 -4.79 -10.35
CA TYR A 108 0.62 -4.67 -9.65
C TYR A 108 0.57 -3.72 -8.44
N GLN A 109 1.03 -4.17 -7.28
CA GLN A 109 1.01 -3.44 -6.01
C GLN A 109 2.40 -3.18 -5.45
N GLY A 110 3.48 -3.38 -6.22
CA GLY A 110 4.84 -3.14 -5.71
C GLY A 110 5.09 -1.68 -5.30
N GLY A 111 4.36 -0.72 -5.88
CA GLY A 111 4.36 0.67 -5.40
C GLY A 111 3.84 0.84 -3.96
N ILE A 112 2.88 0.02 -3.53
CA ILE A 112 2.40 -0.01 -2.14
C ILE A 112 3.49 -0.59 -1.22
N VAL A 113 4.17 -1.65 -1.68
CA VAL A 113 5.29 -2.26 -0.93
C VAL A 113 6.42 -1.25 -0.73
N TYR A 114 6.79 -0.55 -1.79
CA TYR A 114 7.80 0.49 -1.78
C TYR A 114 7.43 1.66 -0.84
N MET A 115 6.18 2.13 -0.87
CA MET A 115 5.68 3.16 0.04
C MET A 115 5.83 2.77 1.52
N PHE A 116 5.39 1.56 1.90
CA PHE A 116 5.52 1.09 3.28
C PHE A 116 6.97 0.83 3.69
N GLU A 117 7.83 0.43 2.74
CA GLU A 117 9.26 0.31 2.96
C GLU A 117 9.89 1.66 3.31
N ASN A 118 9.56 2.72 2.58
CA ASN A 118 10.08 4.06 2.86
C ASN A 118 9.66 4.61 4.22
N TRP A 119 8.45 4.28 4.67
CA TRP A 119 7.96 4.73 5.97
C TRP A 119 8.48 3.88 7.12
N TYR A 120 9.11 2.74 6.86
CA TYR A 120 9.51 1.77 7.87
C TYR A 120 10.35 2.40 8.99
N GLU A 121 11.38 3.16 8.65
CA GLU A 121 12.27 3.81 9.64
C GLU A 121 11.55 4.91 10.43
N ALA A 122 10.65 5.66 9.78
CA ALA A 122 9.83 6.64 10.47
C ALA A 122 8.92 5.99 11.51
N TRP A 123 8.28 4.86 11.17
CA TRP A 123 7.49 4.06 12.09
C TRP A 123 8.34 3.41 13.18
N GLY A 124 9.54 2.93 12.85
CA GLY A 124 10.52 2.44 13.82
C GLY A 124 10.92 3.50 14.86
N GLY A 125 10.91 4.78 14.45
CA GLY A 125 11.16 5.94 15.31
C GLY A 125 9.96 6.45 16.12
N LEU A 126 8.79 5.79 16.07
CA LEU A 126 7.54 6.29 16.65
C LEU A 126 7.66 6.65 18.14
N TYR A 127 8.44 5.89 18.92
CA TYR A 127 8.71 6.21 20.33
C TYR A 127 9.20 7.65 20.52
N ASN A 128 10.17 8.10 19.70
CA ASN A 128 10.71 9.45 19.80
C ASN A 128 9.67 10.50 19.39
N THR A 129 8.86 10.23 18.38
CA THR A 129 7.75 11.11 17.99
C THR A 129 6.74 11.26 19.12
N VAL A 130 6.36 10.17 19.79
CA VAL A 130 5.46 10.21 20.96
C VAL A 130 6.08 11.00 22.11
N MET A 131 7.36 10.78 22.41
CA MET A 131 8.04 11.44 23.52
C MET A 131 8.25 12.95 23.31
N THR A 132 8.39 13.38 22.05
CA THR A 132 8.76 14.77 21.73
C THR A 132 7.60 15.59 21.16
N GLY A 133 6.53 14.94 20.68
CA GLY A 133 5.45 15.58 19.93
C GLY A 133 5.88 16.07 18.54
N LYS A 134 7.07 15.70 18.05
CA LYS A 134 7.61 16.14 16.75
C LYS A 134 7.53 15.02 15.72
N PRO A 135 7.09 15.30 14.48
CA PRO A 135 7.13 14.31 13.39
C PRO A 135 8.54 13.77 13.17
N SER A 136 8.64 12.52 12.69
CA SER A 136 9.93 11.95 12.28
C SER A 136 10.51 12.74 11.10
N ALA A 137 11.79 13.10 11.19
CA ALA A 137 12.52 13.71 10.07
C ALA A 137 12.59 12.79 8.84
N LEU A 138 12.36 11.49 9.02
CA LEU A 138 12.39 10.49 7.95
C LEU A 138 11.06 10.39 7.16
N MET A 139 9.97 11.05 7.60
CA MET A 139 8.70 11.06 6.85
C MET A 139 8.71 12.01 5.65
N HIS A 140 9.54 13.06 5.67
CA HIS A 140 9.59 14.07 4.62
C HIS A 140 10.80 13.85 3.71
N GLN A 141 10.85 12.70 3.04
CA GLN A 141 11.80 12.50 1.95
C GLN A 141 11.20 13.04 0.65
N GLU A 142 12.01 13.75 -0.12
CA GLU A 142 11.67 14.05 -1.51
C GLU A 142 11.68 12.73 -2.28
N TYR A 143 10.53 12.35 -2.84
CA TYR A 143 10.45 11.22 -3.74
C TYR A 143 11.02 11.61 -5.09
N SER A 144 11.83 10.74 -5.67
CA SER A 144 12.19 10.83 -7.09
C SER A 144 10.97 10.63 -7.98
N ASP A 145 11.10 10.95 -9.27
CA ASP A 145 10.04 10.78 -10.26
C ASP A 145 9.56 9.32 -10.34
N GLN A 146 10.48 8.36 -10.27
CA GLN A 146 10.15 6.94 -10.29
C GLN A 146 9.36 6.52 -9.04
N GLU A 147 9.76 7.00 -7.87
CA GLU A 147 9.13 6.68 -6.59
C GLU A 147 7.73 7.30 -6.50
N THR A 148 7.57 8.53 -7.03
CA THR A 148 6.27 9.20 -7.19
C THR A 148 5.37 8.40 -8.12
N ARG A 149 5.91 7.93 -9.26
CA ARG A 149 5.17 7.11 -10.22
C ARG A 149 4.72 5.79 -9.61
N ASP A 150 5.61 5.07 -8.94
CA ASP A 150 5.30 3.80 -8.32
C ASP A 150 4.22 3.96 -7.23
N TYR A 151 4.33 5.01 -6.41
CA TYR A 151 3.29 5.37 -5.45
C TYR A 151 1.94 5.63 -6.13
N MET A 152 1.89 6.47 -7.17
CA MET A 152 0.66 6.82 -7.87
C MET A 152 0.02 5.61 -8.55
N MET A 153 0.81 4.73 -9.17
CA MET A 153 0.30 3.49 -9.76
C MET A 153 -0.18 2.49 -8.71
N GLY A 154 0.49 2.42 -7.55
CA GLY A 154 0.01 1.67 -6.40
C GLY A 154 -1.35 2.16 -5.90
N MET A 155 -1.53 3.49 -5.83
CA MET A 155 -2.80 4.11 -5.46
C MET A 155 -3.88 3.91 -6.54
N HIS A 156 -3.52 3.95 -7.82
CA HIS A 156 -4.43 3.63 -8.93
C HIS A 156 -5.00 2.23 -8.78
N ASN A 157 -4.15 1.22 -8.59
CA ASN A 157 -4.56 -0.18 -8.50
C ASN A 157 -5.38 -0.45 -7.22
N ARG A 158 -5.04 0.22 -6.12
CA ARG A 158 -5.87 0.23 -4.92
C ARG A 158 -7.24 0.84 -5.20
N ALA A 159 -7.29 2.01 -5.84
CA ALA A 159 -8.53 2.70 -6.15
C ALA A 159 -9.43 1.88 -7.09
N LEU A 160 -8.87 1.22 -8.11
CA LEU A 160 -9.60 0.29 -8.97
C LEU A 160 -10.32 -0.80 -8.17
N SER A 161 -9.62 -1.44 -7.22
CA SER A 161 -10.20 -2.51 -6.39
C SER A 161 -11.34 -2.04 -5.48
N GLN A 162 -11.41 -0.73 -5.18
CA GLN A 162 -12.41 -0.13 -4.27
C GLN A 162 -13.49 0.66 -5.01
N SER A 163 -13.30 0.90 -6.31
CA SER A 163 -14.08 1.87 -7.09
C SER A 163 -15.56 1.52 -7.19
N ASP A 164 -15.93 0.27 -7.43
CA ASP A 164 -17.34 -0.15 -7.51
C ASP A 164 -18.08 0.08 -6.19
N VAL A 165 -17.41 -0.19 -5.07
CA VAL A 165 -17.97 0.05 -3.74
C VAL A 165 -18.14 1.54 -3.49
N LEU A 166 -17.08 2.33 -3.69
CA LEU A 166 -17.11 3.78 -3.42
C LEU A 166 -18.15 4.49 -4.31
N THR A 167 -18.15 4.21 -5.60
CA THR A 167 -19.05 4.87 -6.56
C THR A 167 -20.51 4.44 -6.37
N GLY A 168 -20.76 3.29 -5.75
CA GLY A 168 -22.08 2.81 -5.35
C GLY A 168 -22.58 3.35 -4.01
N MET A 169 -21.72 3.93 -3.16
CA MET A 169 -22.11 4.47 -1.84
C MET A 169 -22.91 5.77 -1.93
N VAL A 170 -22.72 6.55 -3.00
CA VAL A 170 -23.38 7.84 -3.20
C VAL A 170 -24.00 7.87 -4.60
N ASP A 171 -25.30 8.15 -4.67
CA ASP A 171 -26.01 8.32 -5.93
C ASP A 171 -25.78 9.73 -6.50
N LEU A 172 -25.12 9.79 -7.66
CA LEU A 172 -24.84 11.03 -8.40
C LEU A 172 -25.70 11.15 -9.67
N THR A 173 -26.79 10.38 -9.77
CA THR A 173 -27.69 10.44 -10.92
C THR A 173 -28.19 11.87 -11.17
N GLY A 174 -28.01 12.36 -12.40
CA GLY A 174 -28.42 13.70 -12.82
C GLY A 174 -27.47 14.83 -12.41
N LYS A 175 -26.38 14.55 -11.66
CA LYS A 175 -25.30 15.51 -11.42
C LYS A 175 -24.42 15.65 -12.66
N LYS A 176 -23.90 16.85 -12.89
CA LYS A 176 -23.14 17.20 -14.10
C LYS A 176 -21.67 17.47 -13.82
N GLN A 177 -21.33 17.95 -12.63
CA GLN A 177 -19.94 18.32 -12.31
C GLN A 177 -19.51 17.79 -10.94
N LEU A 178 -18.50 16.91 -10.95
CA LEU A 178 -17.75 16.47 -9.78
C LEU A 178 -16.44 17.27 -9.68
N MET A 179 -16.08 17.70 -8.49
CA MET A 179 -14.75 18.23 -8.18
C MET A 179 -13.98 17.25 -7.30
N ASP A 180 -12.90 16.69 -7.81
CA ASP A 180 -12.03 15.75 -7.10
C ASP A 180 -10.78 16.51 -6.62
N VAL A 181 -10.68 16.70 -5.30
CA VAL A 181 -9.66 17.55 -4.67
C VAL A 181 -8.52 16.67 -4.16
N GLY A 182 -7.29 16.95 -4.60
CA GLY A 182 -6.16 16.07 -4.34
C GLY A 182 -6.36 14.72 -5.02
N CYS A 183 -6.68 14.75 -6.32
CA CYS A 183 -7.20 13.60 -7.05
C CYS A 183 -6.20 12.45 -7.22
N GLY A 184 -4.91 12.67 -6.97
CA GLY A 184 -3.84 11.72 -7.21
C GLY A 184 -3.93 11.12 -8.61
N PRO A 185 -4.09 9.80 -8.77
CA PRO A 185 -4.17 9.14 -10.08
C PRO A 185 -5.50 9.38 -10.84
N ALA A 186 -6.42 10.21 -10.32
CA ALA A 186 -7.73 10.51 -10.90
C ALA A 186 -8.63 9.28 -11.18
N THR A 187 -8.31 8.14 -10.55
CA THR A 187 -9.00 6.86 -10.81
C THR A 187 -10.44 6.90 -10.35
N PHE A 188 -10.73 7.54 -9.22
CA PHE A 188 -12.10 7.70 -8.76
C PHE A 188 -12.89 8.66 -9.67
N SER A 189 -12.29 9.77 -10.11
CA SER A 189 -12.90 10.64 -11.12
C SER A 189 -13.31 9.87 -12.37
N VAL A 190 -12.39 9.07 -12.94
CA VAL A 190 -12.67 8.16 -14.07
C VAL A 190 -13.84 7.23 -13.75
N LYS A 191 -13.81 6.55 -12.61
CA LYS A 191 -14.81 5.53 -12.25
C LYS A 191 -16.20 6.14 -11.96
N PHE A 192 -16.27 7.34 -11.39
CA PHE A 192 -17.51 8.08 -11.24
C PHE A 192 -18.09 8.48 -12.60
N CYS A 193 -17.26 8.98 -13.52
CA CYS A 193 -17.69 9.33 -14.88
C CYS A 193 -18.14 8.11 -15.70
N GLU A 194 -17.48 6.96 -15.55
CA GLU A 194 -17.91 5.68 -16.16
C GLU A 194 -19.27 5.22 -15.63
N ARG A 195 -19.52 5.36 -14.32
CA ARG A 195 -20.75 4.90 -13.70
C ARG A 195 -21.96 5.78 -14.02
N TYR A 196 -21.77 7.09 -14.05
CA TYR A 196 -22.86 8.06 -14.19
C TYR A 196 -22.76 8.79 -15.53
N ASP A 197 -23.58 8.41 -16.50
CA ASP A 197 -23.66 9.09 -17.79
C ASP A 197 -23.99 10.59 -17.63
N GLY A 198 -23.22 11.45 -18.30
CA GLY A 198 -23.38 12.90 -18.25
C GLY A 198 -22.66 13.62 -17.09
N LEU A 199 -22.04 12.89 -16.16
CA LEU A 199 -21.17 13.47 -15.12
C LEU A 199 -19.77 13.79 -15.67
N ASN A 200 -19.31 15.02 -15.56
CA ASN A 200 -17.92 15.38 -15.80
C ASN A 200 -17.20 15.57 -14.47
N ALA A 201 -15.88 15.38 -14.46
CA ALA A 201 -15.05 15.61 -13.30
C ALA A 201 -13.99 16.67 -13.61
N VAL A 202 -13.73 17.55 -12.66
CA VAL A 202 -12.50 18.33 -12.58
C VAL A 202 -11.66 17.71 -11.47
N ALA A 203 -10.52 17.17 -11.84
CA ALA A 203 -9.61 16.47 -10.95
C ALA A 203 -8.37 17.35 -10.74
N MET A 204 -8.21 17.84 -9.50
CA MET A 204 -7.21 18.84 -9.15
C MET A 204 -6.14 18.25 -8.24
N ASP A 205 -4.88 18.49 -8.60
CA ASP A 205 -3.72 18.11 -7.81
C ASP A 205 -2.51 18.98 -8.23
N ARG A 206 -1.36 18.75 -7.61
CA ARG A 206 -0.08 19.34 -8.00
C ARG A 206 0.31 18.85 -9.40
N ALA A 207 0.92 19.73 -10.20
CA ALA A 207 1.25 19.45 -11.60
C ALA A 207 1.99 18.12 -11.83
N GLN A 208 2.97 17.81 -10.97
CA GLN A 208 3.74 16.56 -11.03
C GLN A 208 2.87 15.28 -10.93
N ASN A 209 1.78 15.34 -10.16
CA ASN A 209 0.87 14.19 -10.03
C ASN A 209 -0.03 14.06 -11.26
N LEU A 210 -0.42 15.19 -11.86
CA LEU A 210 -1.32 15.20 -13.01
C LEU A 210 -0.70 14.63 -14.29
N GLU A 211 0.63 14.62 -14.41
CA GLU A 211 1.31 13.95 -15.52
C GLU A 211 0.98 12.44 -15.55
N ILE A 212 1.03 11.78 -14.40
CA ILE A 212 0.68 10.35 -14.27
C ILE A 212 -0.83 10.17 -14.34
N ALA A 213 -1.62 11.06 -13.74
CA ALA A 213 -3.08 11.02 -13.84
C ALA A 213 -3.56 11.10 -15.30
N GLN A 214 -2.89 11.89 -16.14
CA GLN A 214 -3.21 12.04 -17.57
C GLN A 214 -3.06 10.73 -18.32
N GLU A 215 -2.04 9.93 -18.02
CA GLU A 215 -1.87 8.61 -18.60
C GLU A 215 -3.03 7.68 -18.24
N ILE A 216 -3.49 7.71 -16.99
CA ILE A 216 -4.61 6.89 -16.52
C ILE A 216 -5.91 7.35 -17.18
N VAL A 217 -6.22 8.64 -17.18
CA VAL A 217 -7.39 9.19 -17.89
C VAL A 217 -7.37 8.78 -19.37
N ASN A 218 -6.19 8.78 -19.99
CA ASN A 218 -6.03 8.33 -21.37
C ASN A 218 -6.30 6.84 -21.57
N GLN A 219 -5.80 5.99 -20.66
CA GLN A 219 -6.02 4.54 -20.72
C GLN A 219 -7.51 4.17 -20.66
N PHE A 220 -8.31 4.95 -19.93
CA PHE A 220 -9.76 4.77 -19.83
C PHE A 220 -10.57 5.54 -20.89
N ASN A 221 -9.91 6.27 -21.79
CA ASN A 221 -10.56 7.12 -22.81
C ASN A 221 -11.55 8.15 -22.21
N MET A 222 -11.16 8.80 -21.11
CA MET A 222 -12.01 9.73 -20.34
C MET A 222 -11.60 11.20 -20.47
N GLN A 223 -10.76 11.55 -21.44
CA GLN A 223 -10.23 12.91 -21.62
C GLN A 223 -11.32 13.95 -21.84
N ASP A 224 -12.42 13.56 -22.50
CA ASP A 224 -13.54 14.46 -22.79
C ASP A 224 -14.44 14.73 -21.56
N ARG A 225 -14.28 13.94 -20.49
CA ARG A 225 -15.14 13.98 -19.30
C ARG A 225 -14.39 14.23 -18.00
N VAL A 226 -13.07 14.05 -17.98
CA VAL A 226 -12.22 14.28 -16.81
C VAL A 226 -11.17 15.33 -17.18
N GLU A 227 -11.38 16.55 -16.70
CA GLU A 227 -10.42 17.65 -16.81
C GLU A 227 -9.39 17.53 -15.68
N LEU A 228 -8.10 17.54 -16.01
CA LEU A 228 -7.02 17.60 -15.03
C LEU A 228 -6.59 19.06 -14.83
N ARG A 229 -6.73 19.56 -13.60
CA ARG A 229 -6.49 20.97 -13.27
C ARG A 229 -5.34 21.12 -12.26
N PRO A 230 -4.17 21.63 -12.65
CA PRO A 230 -3.09 21.87 -11.70
C PRO A 230 -3.48 22.96 -10.69
N GLY A 231 -3.17 22.74 -9.41
CA GLY A 231 -3.29 23.79 -8.39
C GLY A 231 -3.06 23.30 -6.96
N ASP A 232 -3.03 24.26 -6.03
CA ASP A 232 -2.98 24.04 -4.58
C ASP A 232 -4.36 24.26 -3.98
N TYR A 233 -4.99 23.19 -3.51
CA TYR A 233 -6.34 23.26 -2.92
C TYR A 233 -6.42 24.08 -1.63
N ASN A 234 -5.30 24.47 -1.01
CA ASN A 234 -5.27 25.36 0.14
C ASN A 234 -5.36 26.85 -0.24
N ALA A 235 -5.08 27.18 -1.51
CA ALA A 235 -4.97 28.56 -1.98
C ALA A 235 -5.89 28.86 -3.17
N ASP A 236 -6.03 27.91 -4.09
CA ASP A 236 -6.75 28.09 -5.35
C ASP A 236 -8.25 27.80 -5.21
N SER A 237 -9.05 28.42 -6.08
CA SER A 237 -10.49 28.19 -6.12
C SER A 237 -10.82 26.77 -6.58
N LEU A 238 -11.74 26.12 -5.86
CA LEU A 238 -12.29 24.82 -6.27
C LEU A 238 -13.40 24.97 -7.34
N GLY A 239 -13.87 26.19 -7.58
CA GLY A 239 -14.99 26.52 -8.47
C GLY A 239 -16.35 26.52 -7.74
N ASP A 240 -17.28 27.34 -8.25
CA ASP A 240 -18.57 27.60 -7.58
C ASP A 240 -19.73 26.76 -8.14
N SER A 241 -19.52 26.04 -9.25
CA SER A 241 -20.56 25.34 -10.00
C SER A 241 -20.47 23.80 -9.89
N ASN A 242 -19.85 23.30 -8.81
CA ASN A 242 -19.70 21.87 -8.58
C ASN A 242 -20.97 21.30 -7.94
N ASP A 243 -21.51 20.22 -8.50
CA ASP A 243 -22.66 19.52 -7.93
C ASP A 243 -22.28 18.60 -6.75
N ALA A 244 -21.04 18.13 -6.74
CA ALA A 244 -20.45 17.25 -5.74
C ALA A 244 -18.94 17.50 -5.60
N MET A 245 -18.39 17.18 -4.43
CA MET A 245 -16.96 17.20 -4.16
C MET A 245 -16.50 15.85 -3.62
N LEU A 246 -15.40 15.34 -4.15
CA LEU A 246 -14.71 14.15 -3.66
C LEU A 246 -13.45 14.58 -2.92
N LEU A 247 -13.35 14.14 -1.66
CA LEU A 247 -12.19 14.29 -0.80
C LEU A 247 -11.70 12.89 -0.42
N SER A 248 -10.88 12.26 -1.26
CA SER A 248 -10.44 10.88 -1.03
C SER A 248 -8.98 10.82 -0.57
N SER A 249 -8.77 10.33 0.67
CA SER A 249 -7.44 10.11 1.26
C SER A 249 -6.53 11.36 1.34
N MET A 250 -7.12 12.57 1.30
CA MET A 250 -6.36 13.83 1.34
C MET A 250 -6.26 14.45 2.75
N THR A 251 -7.07 14.03 3.72
CA THR A 251 -7.17 14.69 5.04
C THR A 251 -6.11 14.23 6.05
N ASN A 252 -5.24 13.30 5.67
CA ASN A 252 -4.22 12.71 6.55
C ASN A 252 -2.79 13.22 6.24
N GLN A 253 -2.68 14.34 5.50
CA GLN A 253 -1.39 14.93 5.13
C GLN A 253 -0.77 15.76 6.26
#